data_AF-A0A4W5MME6-F1
#
_entry.id   AF-A0A4W5MME6-F1
#
_cell.length_a   1.000
_cell.length_b   1.000
_cell.length_c   1.000
_cell.angle_alpha   90.00
_cell.angle_beta   90.00
_cell.angle_gamma   90.00
#
_symmetry.space_group_name_H-M   'P 1'
#
loop_
_entity.id
_entity.type
_entity.pdbx_description
1 polymer ?
#
loop_
_entity_poly.entity_id
_entity_poly.type
_entity_poly.pdbx_seq_one_letter_code
_entity_poly.pdbx_strand_id
1 'polypeptide(L)'
;MASRLKVLRVFKALHKTRLELFKEDTRALTAARRKINEEFRKNKNETSVENINQMIKMAAGVEVFLRQDVVQAEHVAEDRIQLRPRESLLLENVPYCDTPRKRSSNNAPKQSCNDAPITQCE
;
A
#
# COMPACT_ATOMS: atom_id res chain seq x y z
N MET A 1 -1.98 7.21 -29.93
CA MET A 1 -2.58 8.12 -28.91
C MET A 1 -2.91 7.43 -27.58
N ALA A 2 -3.46 6.20 -27.56
CA ALA A 2 -3.86 5.51 -26.32
C ALA A 2 -2.70 5.18 -25.34
N SER A 3 -1.50 4.87 -25.85
CA SER A 3 -0.32 4.53 -25.03
C SER A 3 0.16 5.71 -24.18
N ARG A 4 0.25 6.92 -24.77
CA ARG A 4 0.66 8.14 -24.06
C ARG A 4 -0.22 8.43 -22.84
N LEU A 5 -1.53 8.28 -22.98
CA LEU A 5 -2.46 8.46 -21.86
C LEU A 5 -2.22 7.46 -20.73
N LYS A 6 -1.95 6.18 -21.06
CA LYS A 6 -1.64 5.15 -20.06
C LYS A 6 -0.35 5.48 -19.30
N VAL A 7 0.71 5.89 -20.00
CA VAL A 7 1.97 6.31 -19.37
C VAL A 7 1.75 7.46 -18.40
N LEU A 8 1.05 8.51 -18.82
CA LEU A 8 0.79 9.69 -17.98
C LEU A 8 -0.10 9.37 -16.77
N ARG A 9 -1.04 8.42 -16.90
CA ARG A 9 -1.86 7.96 -15.77
C ARG A 9 -1.01 7.28 -14.71
N VAL A 10 -0.13 6.35 -15.10
CA VAL A 10 0.76 5.65 -14.16
C VAL A 10 1.77 6.62 -13.53
N PHE A 11 2.34 7.53 -14.33
CA PHE A 11 3.21 8.58 -13.83
C PHE A 11 2.53 9.46 -12.75
N LYS A 12 1.29 9.88 -13.00
CA LYS A 12 0.49 10.64 -12.04
C LYS A 12 0.17 9.81 -10.79
N ALA A 13 -0.17 8.53 -10.96
CA ALA A 13 -0.46 7.62 -9.85
C ALA A 13 0.75 7.47 -8.93
N LEU A 14 1.93 7.15 -9.46
CA LEU A 14 3.17 7.04 -8.68
C LEU A 14 3.48 8.32 -7.88
N HIS A 15 3.27 9.50 -8.49
CA HIS A 15 3.49 10.76 -7.79
C HIS A 15 2.48 11.01 -6.66
N LYS A 16 1.23 10.58 -6.80
CA LYS A 16 0.23 10.63 -5.73
C LYS A 16 0.60 9.64 -4.61
N THR A 17 0.89 8.39 -4.96
CA THR A 17 1.26 7.33 -4.00
C THR A 17 2.47 7.75 -3.17
N ARG A 18 3.48 8.39 -3.78
CA ARG A 18 4.63 8.97 -3.06
C ARG A 18 4.23 10.00 -1.99
N LEU A 19 3.33 10.93 -2.33
CA LEU A 19 2.90 11.98 -1.40
C LEU A 19 2.19 11.41 -0.18
N GLU A 20 1.39 10.37 -0.40
CA GLU A 20 0.66 9.68 0.65
C GLU A 20 1.57 8.75 1.49
N LEU A 21 2.60 8.12 0.89
CA LEU A 21 3.50 7.21 1.62
C LEU A 21 4.55 7.91 2.48
N PHE A 22 5.10 9.02 2.00
CA PHE A 22 6.20 9.71 2.66
C PHE A 22 5.70 11.03 3.24
N LYS A 23 4.58 10.99 3.96
CA LYS A 23 3.97 12.21 4.50
C LYS A 23 4.93 12.84 5.50
N GLU A 24 5.14 14.15 5.35
CA GLU A 24 6.07 14.96 6.18
C GLU A 24 7.57 14.60 6.05
N ASP A 25 7.94 13.53 5.34
CA ASP A 25 9.34 13.20 5.05
C ASP A 25 9.81 13.89 3.76
N THR A 26 10.27 15.13 3.91
CA THR A 26 10.74 15.95 2.77
C THR A 26 11.91 15.32 2.01
N ARG A 27 12.78 14.57 2.70
CA ARG A 27 13.93 13.89 2.11
C ARG A 27 13.48 12.74 1.23
N ALA A 28 12.62 11.86 1.74
CA ALA A 28 12.07 10.74 0.97
C ALA A 28 11.18 11.24 -0.18
N LEU A 29 10.34 12.25 0.04
CA LEU A 29 9.53 12.89 -1.01
C LEU A 29 10.39 13.41 -2.17
N THR A 30 11.51 14.06 -1.86
CA THR A 30 12.41 14.62 -2.88
C THR A 30 13.18 13.52 -3.60
N ALA A 31 13.71 12.53 -2.87
CA ALA A 31 14.42 11.40 -3.45
C ALA A 31 13.52 10.59 -4.39
N ALA A 32 12.32 10.23 -3.95
CA ALA A 32 11.36 9.50 -4.77
C ALA A 32 10.87 10.32 -5.97
N ARG A 33 10.65 11.65 -5.81
CA ARG A 33 10.34 12.54 -6.95
C ARG A 33 11.45 12.51 -8.00
N ARG A 34 12.71 12.61 -7.58
CA ARG A 34 13.87 12.57 -8.48
C ARG A 34 13.92 11.24 -9.22
N LYS A 35 13.81 10.11 -8.49
CA LYS A 35 13.91 8.77 -9.08
C LYS A 35 12.81 8.50 -10.10
N ILE A 36 11.55 8.83 -9.78
CA ILE A 36 10.43 8.70 -10.74
C ILE A 36 10.71 9.52 -12.00
N ASN A 37 11.11 10.79 -11.87
CA ASN A 37 11.38 11.63 -13.02
C ASN A 37 12.56 11.14 -13.86
N GLU A 38 13.61 10.64 -13.21
CA GLU A 38 14.80 10.11 -13.88
C GLU A 38 14.46 8.89 -14.73
N GLU A 39 13.76 7.90 -14.18
CA GLU A 39 13.41 6.67 -14.90
C GLU A 39 12.44 6.93 -16.07
N PHE A 40 11.48 7.85 -15.91
CA PHE A 40 10.60 8.24 -17.02
C PHE A 40 11.32 9.07 -18.09
N ARG A 41 12.34 9.85 -17.72
CA ARG A 41 13.16 10.61 -18.70
C ARG A 41 14.08 9.69 -19.48
N LYS A 42 14.71 8.70 -18.83
CA LYS A 42 15.56 7.69 -19.50
C LYS A 42 14.82 6.99 -20.63
N ASN A 43 13.54 6.65 -20.39
CA ASN A 43 12.72 5.89 -21.33
C ASN A 43 11.83 6.77 -22.23
N LYS A 44 12.06 8.09 -22.29
CA LYS A 44 11.20 9.04 -23.02
C LYS A 44 11.15 8.78 -24.53
N ASN A 45 12.27 8.32 -25.11
CA ASN A 45 12.45 8.15 -26.54
C ASN A 45 12.29 6.69 -27.00
N GLU A 46 11.79 5.81 -26.13
CA GLU A 46 11.53 4.42 -26.49
C GLU A 46 10.44 4.35 -27.58
N THR A 47 10.71 3.59 -28.64
CA THR A 47 9.83 3.46 -29.81
C THR A 47 9.15 2.09 -29.90
N SER A 48 9.67 1.06 -29.22
CA SER A 48 9.04 -0.26 -29.21
C SER A 48 7.76 -0.26 -28.39
N VAL A 49 6.66 -0.67 -29.01
CA VAL A 49 5.33 -0.72 -28.37
C VAL A 49 5.29 -1.78 -27.27
N GLU A 50 5.97 -2.91 -27.48
CA GLU A 50 6.10 -4.01 -26.53
C GLU A 50 6.83 -3.55 -25.27
N ASN A 51 7.97 -2.88 -25.43
CA ASN A 51 8.76 -2.34 -24.32
C ASN A 51 7.97 -1.29 -23.53
N ILE A 52 7.28 -0.37 -24.22
CA ILE A 52 6.42 0.63 -23.57
C ILE A 52 5.35 -0.05 -22.72
N ASN A 53 4.70 -1.09 -23.25
CA ASN A 53 3.67 -1.82 -22.51
C ASN A 53 4.24 -2.55 -21.29
N GLN A 54 5.44 -3.15 -21.41
CA GLN A 54 6.11 -3.80 -20.30
C GLN A 54 6.50 -2.79 -19.20
N MET A 55 7.02 -1.63 -19.58
CA MET A 55 7.35 -0.55 -18.65
C MET A 55 6.11 0.00 -17.93
N ILE A 56 4.98 0.16 -18.64
CA ILE A 56 3.72 0.57 -18.02
C ILE A 56 3.25 -0.46 -16.99
N LYS A 57 3.30 -1.76 -17.32
CA LYS A 57 2.93 -2.84 -16.40
C LYS A 57 3.83 -2.86 -15.16
N MET A 58 5.14 -2.72 -15.36
CA MET A 58 6.10 -2.64 -14.26
C MET A 58 5.82 -1.44 -13.36
N ALA A 59 5.64 -0.25 -13.92
CA ALA A 59 5.37 0.96 -13.15
C ALA A 59 4.03 0.90 -12.40
N ALA A 60 3.00 0.27 -12.98
CA ALA A 60 1.74 0.00 -12.29
C ALA A 60 1.90 -1.01 -11.15
N GLY A 61 2.71 -2.05 -11.34
CA GLY A 61 3.05 -3.01 -10.29
C GLY A 61 3.77 -2.36 -9.11
N VAL A 62 4.75 -1.50 -9.39
CA VAL A 62 5.47 -0.72 -8.37
C VAL A 62 4.50 0.20 -7.61
N GLU A 63 3.55 0.82 -8.29
CA GLU A 63 2.54 1.67 -7.64
C GLU A 63 1.67 0.87 -6.65
N VAL A 64 1.25 -0.34 -7.01
CA VAL A 64 0.48 -1.24 -6.14
C VAL A 64 1.33 -1.71 -4.96
N PHE A 65 2.56 -2.16 -5.21
CA PHE A 65 3.51 -2.60 -4.17
C PHE A 65 3.73 -1.50 -3.14
N LEU A 66 4.02 -0.28 -3.59
CA LEU A 66 4.20 0.88 -2.73
C LEU A 66 2.95 1.13 -1.86
N ARG A 67 1.75 0.94 -2.40
CA ARG A 67 0.49 1.20 -1.69
C ARG A 67 0.10 0.10 -0.71
N GLN A 68 0.51 -1.15 -0.93
CA GLN A 68 0.10 -2.31 -0.14
C GLN A 68 1.15 -2.76 0.88
N ASP A 69 2.42 -2.73 0.50
CA ASP A 69 3.49 -3.43 1.23
C ASP A 69 4.43 -2.47 1.99
N VAL A 70 4.27 -1.15 1.83
CA VAL A 70 5.14 -0.15 2.46
C VAL A 70 4.36 0.69 3.48
N VAL A 71 4.89 0.74 4.71
CA VAL A 71 4.39 1.55 5.81
C VAL A 71 5.49 2.48 6.32
N GLN A 72 5.13 3.74 6.59
CA GLN A 72 6.07 4.71 7.15
C GLN A 72 6.22 4.48 8.66
N ALA A 73 7.46 4.45 9.13
CA ALA A 73 7.82 4.34 10.53
C ALA A 73 8.63 5.59 10.93
N GLU A 74 8.23 6.24 12.02
CA GLU A 74 8.89 7.42 12.56
C GLU A 74 9.39 7.14 13.97
N HIS A 75 10.66 7.45 14.24
CA HIS A 75 11.23 7.29 15.56
C HIS A 75 10.86 8.49 16.43
N VAL A 76 10.04 8.28 17.47
CA VAL A 76 9.49 9.37 18.32
C VAL A 76 10.24 9.47 19.65
N ALA A 77 10.72 8.35 20.18
CA ALA A 77 11.56 8.29 21.39
C ALA A 77 12.49 7.08 21.34
N GLU A 78 13.44 6.98 22.26
CA GLU A 78 14.51 5.97 22.30
C GLU A 78 14.03 4.52 22.09
N ASP A 79 12.87 4.17 22.66
CA ASP A 79 12.24 2.84 22.50
C ASP A 79 10.84 2.91 21.85
N ARG A 80 10.54 3.98 21.11
CA ARG A 80 9.20 4.18 20.53
C ARG A 80 9.25 4.58 19.06
N ILE A 81 8.61 3.74 18.25
CA ILE A 81 8.41 3.96 16.82
C ILE A 81 6.91 4.13 16.58
N GLN A 82 6.54 5.23 15.94
CA GLN A 82 5.19 5.46 15.46
C GLN A 82 5.07 4.95 14.02
N LEU A 83 4.19 3.98 13.82
CA LEU A 83 3.82 3.51 12.49
C LEU A 83 2.67 4.36 11.95
N ARG A 84 2.74 4.71 10.66
CA ARG A 84 1.68 5.42 9.94
C ARG A 84 1.15 4.52 8.81
N PRO A 85 0.37 3.47 9.14
CA PRO A 85 -0.26 2.62 8.12
C PRO A 85 -1.37 3.39 7.38
N ARG A 86 -1.62 2.99 6.13
CA ARG A 86 -2.75 3.53 5.35
C ARG A 86 -4.05 2.93 5.85
N GLU A 87 -5.10 3.75 5.93
CA GLU A 87 -6.44 3.31 6.37
C GLU A 87 -6.97 2.13 5.55
N SER A 88 -6.70 2.10 4.25
CA SER A 88 -7.12 0.99 3.37
C SER A 88 -6.50 -0.36 3.69
N LEU A 89 -5.44 -0.39 4.52
CA LEU A 89 -4.77 -1.61 4.97
C LEU A 89 -5.24 -2.05 6.36
N LEU A 90 -5.98 -1.20 7.07
CA LEU A 90 -6.49 -1.52 8.40
C LEU A 90 -7.68 -2.47 8.27
N LEU A 91 -7.67 -3.52 9.08
CA LEU A 91 -8.78 -4.45 9.21
C LEU A 91 -9.77 -3.96 10.27
N GLU A 92 -11.02 -4.36 10.16
CA GLU A 92 -11.98 -4.17 11.24
C GLU A 92 -11.48 -4.87 12.50
N ASN A 93 -11.53 -4.17 13.63
CA ASN A 93 -11.15 -4.74 14.91
C ASN A 93 -12.09 -5.89 15.25
N VAL A 94 -11.54 -7.09 15.33
CA VAL A 94 -12.23 -8.27 15.86
C VAL A 94 -11.58 -8.58 17.21
N PRO A 95 -12.36 -8.81 18.28
CA PRO A 95 -11.81 -9.25 19.56
C PRO A 95 -10.88 -10.45 19.36
N TYR A 96 -9.69 -10.37 19.94
CA TYR A 96 -8.77 -11.49 19.95
C TYR A 96 -9.40 -12.66 20.71
N CYS A 97 -9.26 -13.87 20.17
CA CYS A 97 -9.82 -15.09 20.75
C CYS A 97 -8.73 -16.15 20.80
N ASP A 98 -8.39 -16.61 22.00
CA ASP A 98 -7.37 -17.65 22.23
C ASP A 98 -7.78 -19.01 21.66
N THR A 99 -9.08 -19.24 21.49
CA THR A 99 -9.58 -20.48 20.91
C THR A 99 -9.62 -20.39 19.38
N PRO A 100 -8.96 -21.30 18.64
CA PRO A 100 -9.00 -21.28 17.19
C PRO A 100 -10.43 -21.50 16.70
N ARG A 101 -10.94 -20.56 15.92
CA ARG A 101 -12.29 -20.62 15.36
C ARG A 101 -12.42 -21.86 14.47
N LYS A 102 -13.29 -22.80 14.83
CA LYS A 102 -13.62 -23.93 13.94
C LYS A 102 -14.24 -23.36 12.67
N ARG A 103 -13.62 -23.58 11.51
CA ARG A 103 -14.20 -23.17 10.22
C ARG A 103 -15.50 -23.96 10.00
N SER A 104 -16.66 -23.37 10.28
CA SER A 104 -17.93 -23.94 9.82
C SER A 104 -18.06 -23.70 8.32
N SER A 105 -18.51 -24.72 7.60
CA SER A 105 -18.80 -24.68 6.17
C SER A 105 -19.65 -23.46 5.78
N ASN A 106 -19.48 -23.03 4.53
CA ASN A 106 -19.65 -21.67 3.98
C ASN A 106 -21.02 -20.96 4.10
N ASN A 107 -21.98 -21.38 4.92
CA ASN A 107 -23.29 -20.71 5.03
C ASN A 107 -23.77 -20.41 6.47
N ALA A 108 -22.92 -20.51 7.50
CA ALA A 108 -23.33 -20.12 8.85
C ALA A 108 -23.27 -18.60 9.05
N PRO A 109 -24.26 -17.98 9.72
CA PRO A 109 -24.20 -16.56 10.07
C PRO A 109 -22.94 -16.30 10.88
N LYS A 110 -22.23 -15.20 10.56
CA LYS A 110 -21.05 -14.74 11.31
C LYS A 110 -21.48 -14.63 12.77
N GLN A 111 -21.09 -15.59 13.59
CA GLN A 111 -21.39 -15.58 15.01
C GLN A 111 -20.67 -14.36 15.60
N SER A 112 -21.43 -13.29 15.82
CA SER A 112 -20.97 -12.09 16.51
C SER A 112 -20.52 -12.55 17.89
N CYS A 113 -19.39 -12.05 18.38
CA CYS A 113 -18.96 -12.22 19.76
C CYS A 113 -19.80 -11.33 20.67
N ASN A 114 -21.12 -11.47 20.60
CA ASN A 114 -22.03 -11.02 21.62
C ASN A 114 -22.65 -12.30 22.16
N ASP A 115 -22.78 -12.43 23.48
CA ASP A 115 -23.43 -13.52 24.21
C ASP A 115 -22.51 -14.47 24.99
N ALA A 116 -21.39 -13.96 25.52
CA ALA A 116 -20.91 -14.47 26.80
C ALA A 116 -20.39 -13.30 27.65
N PRO A 117 -20.81 -13.16 28.93
CA PRO A 117 -20.16 -12.24 29.84
C PRO A 117 -18.67 -12.60 29.92
N ILE A 118 -17.84 -11.57 30.10
CA ILE A 118 -16.39 -11.69 30.26
C ILE A 118 -16.11 -12.45 31.58
N THR A 119 -16.30 -13.76 31.58
CA THR A 119 -15.76 -14.64 32.60
C THR A 119 -14.30 -14.85 32.25
N GLN A 120 -13.49 -14.04 32.93
CA GLN A 120 -12.12 -14.28 33.37
C GLN A 120 -11.42 -15.47 32.71
N CYS A 121 -10.46 -15.14 31.84
CA CYS A 121 -9.37 -16.05 31.48
C CYS A 121 -8.46 -16.18 32.71
N GLU A 122 -8.38 -17.37 33.32
CA GLU A 122 -7.20 -17.83 34.05
C GLU A 122 -6.15 -18.38 33.07
#